data_AF-A0A5C7NCX0-F1
#
_entry.id   AF-A0A5C7NCX0-F1
#
_cell.length_a   1.000
_cell.length_b   1.000
_cell.length_c   1.000
_cell.angle_alpha   90.00
_cell.angle_beta   90.00
_cell.angle_gamma   90.00
#
_symmetry.space_group_name_H-M   'P 1'
#
loop_
_entity.id
_entity.type
_entity.pdbx_description
1 polymer ?
#
loop_
_entity_poly.entity_id
_entity_poly.type
_entity_poly.pdbx_seq_one_letter_code
_entity_poly.pdbx_strand_id
1 'polypeptide(L)'
;MFSYPEPYGYTHGDDGYAVIDFETTGLDARDADRIVEVGIVRIDSAGQELGSFSTLINPQRGVGAGVVHRIDDAMVRDAPVFAEIAPAILAWLEGTVVVAHNAEFEDAFLSAELARAGLRPPRLPAIDTLPLTQSCVPTHNHKLHTVCDWAGITIDNPHTALADARATAQLLPVLLARRHRPLRWGTPLRPLGGRLSGRYLPRETLTLL
;
A
#
# COMPACT_ATOMS: atom_id res chain seq x y z
N MET A 1 3.50 -2.57 10.19
CA MET A 1 2.31 -2.80 11.01
C MET A 1 1.34 -1.65 10.84
N PHE A 2 0.23 -1.94 10.19
CA PHE A 2 -0.86 -1.01 10.00
C PHE A 2 -1.68 -0.84 11.28
N SER A 3 -2.21 0.37 11.46
CA SER A 3 -3.15 0.71 12.53
C SER A 3 -4.51 0.96 11.89
N TYR A 4 -5.46 0.07 12.16
CA TYR A 4 -6.83 0.17 11.68
C TYR A 4 -7.68 1.11 12.54
N PRO A 5 -8.79 1.65 12.00
CA PRO A 5 -9.65 2.56 12.74
C PRO A 5 -10.48 1.81 13.81
N GLU A 6 -10.35 2.22 15.07
CA GLU A 6 -11.32 1.95 16.16
C GLU A 6 -12.38 3.08 16.19
N PRO A 7 -13.58 2.90 16.79
CA PRO A 7 -14.75 3.78 16.60
C PRO A 7 -14.61 5.24 17.08
N TYR A 8 -13.43 5.71 17.48
CA TYR A 8 -13.20 7.05 18.04
C TYR A 8 -11.93 7.75 17.53
N GLY A 9 -12.11 8.92 16.87
CA GLY A 9 -11.21 10.07 17.00
C GLY A 9 -10.11 10.34 15.96
N TYR A 10 -10.47 10.65 14.70
CA TYR A 10 -9.68 11.48 13.76
C TYR A 10 -10.57 11.94 12.59
N THR A 11 -10.35 13.15 12.09
CA THR A 11 -10.83 13.66 10.78
C THR A 11 -9.59 13.87 9.91
N HIS A 12 -9.62 13.36 8.67
CA HIS A 12 -8.52 13.42 7.69
C HIS A 12 -7.68 14.70 7.83
N GLY A 13 -6.36 14.51 8.01
CA GLY A 13 -5.41 15.57 7.68
C GLY A 13 -5.42 15.76 6.17
N ASP A 14 -4.99 16.93 5.70
CA ASP A 14 -4.99 17.31 4.28
C ASP A 14 -4.03 16.47 3.40
N ASP A 15 -3.32 15.50 3.99
CA ASP A 15 -2.19 14.77 3.37
C ASP A 15 -2.60 13.55 2.50
N GLY A 16 -3.91 13.26 2.36
CA GLY A 16 -4.44 12.26 1.41
C GLY A 16 -4.20 10.78 1.76
N TYR A 17 -4.24 9.92 0.74
CA TYR A 17 -4.06 8.47 0.84
C TYR A 17 -2.87 7.99 0.00
N ALA A 18 -2.21 6.93 0.44
CA ALA A 18 -1.28 6.16 -0.38
C ALA A 18 -1.83 4.74 -0.58
N VAL A 19 -2.26 4.46 -1.80
CA VAL A 19 -2.77 3.14 -2.18
C VAL A 19 -1.61 2.28 -2.61
N ILE A 20 -1.43 1.13 -1.98
CA ILE A 20 -0.31 0.22 -2.22
C ILE A 20 -0.80 -1.16 -2.63
N ASP A 21 -0.07 -1.78 -3.54
CA ASP A 21 -0.24 -3.16 -3.96
C ASP A 21 1.14 -3.80 -4.19
N PHE A 22 1.24 -5.11 -3.98
CA PHE A 22 2.46 -5.89 -4.20
C PHE A 22 2.17 -7.13 -5.02
N GLU A 23 3.07 -7.40 -5.97
CA GLU A 23 3.20 -8.74 -6.53
C GLU A 23 4.31 -9.49 -5.80
N THR A 24 4.12 -10.78 -5.56
CA THR A 24 4.96 -11.58 -4.68
C THR A 24 5.28 -12.95 -5.27
N THR A 25 6.36 -13.59 -4.84
CA THR A 25 6.74 -14.95 -5.30
C THR A 25 5.77 -16.05 -4.85
N GLY A 26 4.81 -15.72 -3.97
CA GLY A 26 3.87 -16.63 -3.33
C GLY A 26 3.13 -15.93 -2.19
N LEU A 27 2.54 -16.69 -1.27
CA LEU A 27 1.62 -16.16 -0.25
C LEU A 27 2.20 -16.12 1.17
N ASP A 28 3.38 -16.71 1.41
CA ASP A 28 3.97 -16.81 2.75
C ASP A 28 5.04 -15.74 2.99
N ALA A 29 4.59 -14.56 3.43
CA ALA A 29 5.47 -13.44 3.77
C ALA A 29 6.51 -13.76 4.87
N ARG A 30 6.18 -14.68 5.80
CA ARG A 30 6.96 -14.89 7.03
C ARG A 30 8.24 -15.64 6.73
N ASP A 31 8.10 -16.79 6.08
CA ASP A 31 9.18 -17.78 6.06
C ASP A 31 9.75 -18.03 4.67
N ALA A 32 9.04 -17.66 3.59
CA ALA A 32 9.44 -18.04 2.24
C ALA A 32 9.41 -16.89 1.24
N ASP A 33 8.26 -16.28 1.01
CA ASP A 33 7.99 -15.48 -0.18
C ASP A 33 8.46 -14.04 -0.06
N ARG A 34 8.73 -13.44 -1.23
CA ARG A 34 9.35 -12.13 -1.38
C ARG A 34 8.52 -11.26 -2.30
N ILE A 35 8.63 -9.94 -2.11
CA ILE A 35 8.03 -8.96 -3.02
C ILE A 35 8.85 -8.93 -4.32
N VAL A 36 8.17 -8.92 -5.47
CA VAL A 36 8.76 -8.82 -6.82
C VAL A 36 8.35 -7.57 -7.59
N GLU A 37 7.26 -6.92 -7.18
CA GLU A 37 6.85 -5.61 -7.69
C GLU A 37 6.14 -4.83 -6.60
N VAL A 38 6.27 -3.51 -6.63
CA VAL A 38 5.46 -2.59 -5.83
C VAL A 38 4.78 -1.58 -6.73
N GLY A 39 3.52 -1.26 -6.42
CA GLY A 39 2.78 -0.15 -6.97
C GLY A 39 2.27 0.73 -5.84
N ILE A 40 2.52 2.04 -5.91
CA ILE A 40 1.99 3.03 -4.97
C ILE A 40 1.36 4.17 -5.75
N VAL A 41 0.13 4.55 -5.39
CA VAL A 41 -0.58 5.70 -5.95
C VAL A 41 -0.98 6.62 -4.81
N ARG A 42 -0.53 7.88 -4.87
CA ARG A 42 -1.02 8.92 -3.97
C ARG A 42 -2.26 9.57 -4.56
N ILE A 43 -3.31 9.66 -3.74
CA ILE A 43 -4.54 10.37 -4.07
C ILE A 43 -4.87 11.38 -2.97
N ASP A 44 -5.49 12.49 -3.33
CA ASP A 44 -6.03 13.43 -2.35
C ASP A 44 -7.34 12.90 -1.71
N SER A 45 -7.92 13.70 -0.81
CA SER A 45 -9.19 13.36 -0.14
C SER A 45 -10.40 13.29 -1.08
N ALA A 46 -10.31 13.88 -2.29
CA ALA A 46 -11.32 13.79 -3.33
C ALA A 46 -11.12 12.58 -4.25
N GLY A 47 -10.00 11.86 -4.12
CA GLY A 47 -9.65 10.70 -4.93
C GLY A 47 -8.86 11.05 -6.20
N GLN A 48 -8.35 12.28 -6.34
CA GLN A 48 -7.55 12.68 -7.48
C GLN A 48 -6.10 12.18 -7.33
N GLU A 49 -5.56 11.53 -8.37
CA GLU A 49 -4.15 11.09 -8.40
C GLU A 49 -3.21 12.30 -8.35
N LEU A 50 -2.34 12.30 -7.34
CA LEU A 50 -1.26 13.26 -7.12
C LEU A 50 0.07 12.78 -7.68
N GLY A 51 0.23 11.46 -7.83
CA GLY A 51 1.41 10.83 -8.40
C GLY A 51 1.47 9.34 -8.07
N SER A 52 2.38 8.65 -8.76
CA SER A 52 2.55 7.20 -8.59
C SER A 52 4.03 6.81 -8.58
N PHE A 53 4.33 5.70 -7.92
CA PHE A 53 5.62 5.03 -7.93
C PHE A 53 5.43 3.55 -8.17
N SER A 54 6.28 2.97 -9.02
CA SER A 54 6.32 1.54 -9.23
C SER A 54 7.70 1.10 -9.64
N THR A 55 8.09 -0.10 -9.21
CA THR A 55 9.32 -0.75 -9.62
C THR A 55 9.21 -2.26 -9.44
N LEU A 56 9.86 -2.99 -10.33
CA LEU A 56 10.23 -4.38 -10.06
C LEU A 56 11.27 -4.42 -8.92
N ILE A 57 11.31 -5.55 -8.24
CA ILE A 57 12.20 -5.80 -7.10
C ILE A 57 12.86 -7.15 -7.31
N ASN A 58 14.18 -7.21 -7.15
CA ASN A 58 14.91 -8.47 -7.14
C ASN A 58 14.66 -9.19 -5.80
N PRO A 59 13.98 -10.34 -5.79
CA PRO A 59 13.64 -11.05 -4.57
C PRO A 59 14.84 -11.82 -3.99
N GLN A 60 15.99 -11.83 -4.67
CA GLN A 60 17.19 -12.62 -4.35
C GLN A 60 16.92 -14.11 -4.19
N ARG A 61 15.94 -14.61 -4.96
CA ARG A 61 15.53 -16.00 -5.10
C ARG A 61 14.85 -16.18 -6.46
N GLY A 62 14.49 -17.41 -6.82
CA GLY A 62 13.61 -17.63 -7.97
C GLY A 62 12.21 -17.06 -7.69
N VAL A 63 11.64 -16.36 -8.67
CA VAL A 63 10.28 -15.80 -8.67
C VAL A 63 9.25 -16.91 -8.53
N GLY A 64 9.54 -18.10 -9.08
CA GLY A 64 8.62 -19.23 -9.08
C GLY A 64 7.54 -19.11 -10.16
N ALA A 65 6.64 -20.08 -10.23
CA ALA A 65 5.58 -20.16 -11.24
C ALA A 65 4.38 -19.27 -10.90
N GLY A 66 4.61 -18.03 -10.46
CA GLY A 66 3.55 -17.05 -10.18
C GLY A 66 2.76 -16.74 -11.44
N VAL A 67 1.67 -17.49 -11.67
CA VAL A 67 0.89 -17.44 -12.93
C VAL A 67 0.13 -16.11 -13.09
N VAL A 68 0.02 -15.33 -12.02
CA VAL A 68 -0.87 -14.15 -11.95
C VAL A 68 -0.18 -12.91 -12.52
N HIS A 69 1.03 -12.56 -12.04
CA HIS A 69 1.69 -11.28 -12.31
C HIS A 69 2.57 -11.22 -13.57
N ARG A 70 2.74 -12.33 -14.30
CA ARG A 70 3.57 -12.43 -15.54
C ARG A 70 5.05 -12.01 -15.41
N ILE A 71 5.51 -11.66 -14.21
CA ILE A 71 6.91 -11.36 -13.89
C ILE A 71 7.73 -12.65 -13.88
N ASP A 72 8.87 -12.66 -14.58
CA ASP A 72 9.82 -13.76 -14.60
C ASP A 72 11.18 -13.41 -13.98
N ASP A 73 12.04 -14.42 -13.80
CA ASP A 73 13.38 -14.27 -13.22
C ASP A 73 14.29 -13.33 -14.05
N ALA A 74 14.04 -13.18 -15.35
CA ALA A 74 14.84 -12.30 -16.20
C ALA A 74 14.47 -10.83 -15.99
N MET A 75 13.19 -10.52 -15.77
CA MET A 75 12.69 -9.18 -15.50
C MET A 75 13.22 -8.62 -14.18
N VAL A 76 13.33 -9.45 -13.14
CA VAL A 76 13.75 -9.00 -11.80
C VAL A 76 15.25 -9.11 -11.55
N ARG A 77 16.02 -9.70 -12.47
CA ARG A 77 17.45 -9.97 -12.26
C ARG A 77 18.24 -8.70 -11.95
N ASP A 78 18.02 -7.65 -12.74
CA ASP A 78 18.74 -6.39 -12.66
C ASP A 78 17.92 -5.30 -11.92
N ALA A 79 16.76 -5.67 -11.37
CA ALA A 79 15.94 -4.80 -10.53
C ALA A 79 16.63 -4.56 -9.17
N PRO A 80 16.35 -3.44 -8.50
CA PRO A 80 16.89 -3.18 -7.16
C PRO A 80 16.39 -4.23 -6.16
N VAL A 81 17.19 -4.54 -5.14
CA VAL A 81 16.71 -5.34 -4.01
C VAL A 81 15.85 -4.48 -3.09
N PHE A 82 14.99 -5.11 -2.29
CA PHE A 82 14.07 -4.38 -1.40
C PHE A 82 14.77 -3.33 -0.51
N ALA A 83 15.94 -3.68 0.06
CA ALA A 83 16.68 -2.78 0.94
C ALA A 83 17.08 -1.45 0.29
N GLU A 84 17.30 -1.42 -1.02
CA GLU A 84 17.66 -0.21 -1.77
C GLU A 84 16.46 0.72 -1.98
N ILE A 85 15.26 0.15 -2.12
CA ILE A 85 14.02 0.89 -2.40
C ILE A 85 13.14 1.13 -1.17
N ALA A 86 13.44 0.47 -0.03
CA ALA A 86 12.72 0.67 1.23
C ALA A 86 12.63 2.14 1.67
N PRO A 87 13.70 2.97 1.60
CA PRO A 87 13.60 4.40 1.93
C PRO A 87 12.61 5.18 1.04
N ALA A 88 12.50 4.80 -0.24
CA ALA A 88 11.58 5.42 -1.18
C ALA A 88 10.13 5.01 -0.89
N ILE A 89 9.86 3.72 -0.67
CA ILE A 89 8.53 3.24 -0.26
C ILE A 89 8.06 3.98 1.00
N LEU A 90 8.90 4.05 2.04
CA LEU A 90 8.52 4.72 3.28
C LEU A 90 8.22 6.21 3.09
N ALA A 91 8.96 6.90 2.22
CA ALA A 91 8.68 8.29 1.87
C ALA A 91 7.34 8.46 1.14
N TRP A 92 6.97 7.50 0.27
CA TRP A 92 5.66 7.50 -0.39
C TRP A 92 4.51 7.25 0.57
N LEU A 93 4.72 6.53 1.68
CA LEU A 93 3.69 6.27 2.68
C LEU A 93 3.62 7.32 3.79
N GLU A 94 4.68 8.10 4.00
CA GLU A 94 4.77 9.10 5.06
C GLU A 94 3.67 10.16 4.98
N GLY A 95 3.03 10.43 6.12
CA GLY A 95 1.94 11.41 6.25
C GLY A 95 0.58 10.95 5.72
N THR A 96 0.51 9.80 5.04
CA THR A 96 -0.72 9.35 4.38
C THR A 96 -1.48 8.29 5.20
N VAL A 97 -2.76 8.11 4.87
CA VAL A 97 -3.48 6.87 5.20
C VAL A 97 -3.18 5.83 4.11
N VAL A 98 -2.58 4.71 4.51
CA VAL A 98 -2.30 3.60 3.59
C VAL A 98 -3.59 2.92 3.20
N VAL A 99 -3.73 2.49 1.95
CA VAL A 99 -4.92 1.80 1.46
C VAL A 99 -4.48 0.59 0.65
N ALA A 100 -5.11 -0.55 0.89
CA ALA A 100 -4.90 -1.74 0.07
C ALA A 100 -6.19 -2.57 -0.02
N HIS A 101 -6.20 -3.57 -0.89
CA HIS A 101 -7.33 -4.48 -1.08
C HIS A 101 -6.95 -5.86 -0.55
N ASN A 102 -7.10 -6.05 0.77
CA ASN A 102 -6.49 -7.08 1.63
C ASN A 102 -5.24 -6.60 2.40
N ALA A 103 -5.34 -5.44 3.05
CA ALA A 103 -4.20 -4.75 3.71
C ALA A 103 -3.40 -5.60 4.73
N GLU A 104 -3.98 -6.66 5.29
CA GLU A 104 -3.23 -7.62 6.11
C GLU A 104 -2.11 -8.32 5.31
N PHE A 105 -2.35 -8.64 4.04
CA PHE A 105 -1.37 -9.23 3.14
C PHE A 105 -0.22 -8.26 2.85
N GLU A 106 -0.52 -7.02 2.43
CA GLU A 106 0.52 -6.02 2.17
C GLU A 106 1.32 -5.69 3.44
N ASP A 107 0.68 -5.59 4.61
CA ASP A 107 1.38 -5.34 5.88
C ASP A 107 2.34 -6.48 6.23
N ALA A 108 1.93 -7.72 6.02
CA ALA A 108 2.75 -8.89 6.29
C ALA A 108 4.02 -8.90 5.44
N PHE A 109 3.89 -8.67 4.13
CA PHE A 109 5.02 -8.60 3.19
C PHE A 109 5.93 -7.41 3.47
N LEU A 110 5.36 -6.21 3.61
CA LEU A 110 6.13 -5.00 3.90
C LEU A 110 6.89 -5.13 5.22
N SER A 111 6.25 -5.65 6.26
CA SER A 111 6.89 -5.83 7.57
C SER A 111 8.01 -6.86 7.52
N ALA A 112 7.83 -7.96 6.79
CA ALA A 112 8.86 -8.99 6.64
C ALA A 112 10.08 -8.47 5.85
N GLU A 113 9.85 -7.77 4.74
CA GLU A 113 10.93 -7.18 3.94
C GLU A 113 11.69 -6.07 4.69
N LEU A 114 10.99 -5.21 5.42
CA LEU A 114 11.63 -4.20 6.28
C LEU A 114 12.49 -4.86 7.36
N ALA A 115 11.99 -5.93 7.99
CA ALA A 115 12.76 -6.67 8.98
C ALA A 115 14.03 -7.30 8.37
N ARG A 116 13.94 -7.89 7.17
CA ARG A 116 15.10 -8.43 6.42
C ARG A 116 16.10 -7.33 6.06
N ALA A 117 15.63 -6.12 5.78
CA ALA A 117 16.47 -4.94 5.54
C ALA A 117 17.04 -4.30 6.83
N GLY A 118 16.77 -4.87 8.01
CA GLY A 118 17.21 -4.33 9.30
C GLY A 118 16.45 -3.06 9.73
N LEU A 119 15.30 -2.79 9.12
CA LEU A 119 14.45 -1.64 9.40
C LEU A 119 13.28 -2.04 10.30
N ARG A 120 12.80 -1.09 11.11
CA ARG A 120 11.55 -1.25 11.87
C ARG A 120 10.40 -0.62 11.09
N PRO A 121 9.27 -1.33 10.93
CA PRO A 121 8.13 -0.75 10.25
C PRO A 121 7.56 0.43 11.06
N PRO A 122 7.23 1.56 10.41
CA PRO A 122 6.45 2.60 11.06
C PRO A 122 5.05 2.08 11.39
N ARG A 123 4.39 2.72 12.37
CA ARG A 123 2.95 2.56 12.57
C ARG A 123 2.25 3.54 11.66
N LEU A 124 1.59 3.03 10.63
CA LEU A 124 0.85 3.83 9.66
C LEU A 124 -0.65 3.56 9.79
N PRO A 125 -1.51 4.58 9.70
CA PRO A 125 -2.94 4.36 9.57
C PRO A 125 -3.23 3.63 8.24
N ALA A 126 -4.08 2.59 8.23
CA ALA A 126 -4.47 1.91 6.99
C ALA A 126 -5.95 1.51 6.83
N ILE A 127 -6.49 1.70 5.62
CA ILE A 127 -7.80 1.23 5.20
C ILE A 127 -7.62 -0.08 4.44
N ASP A 128 -8.33 -1.13 4.88
CA ASP A 128 -8.54 -2.31 4.06
C ASP A 128 -9.85 -2.19 3.28
N THR A 129 -9.76 -2.15 1.95
CA THR A 129 -10.94 -2.07 1.09
C THR A 129 -11.66 -3.40 0.95
N LEU A 130 -11.03 -4.54 1.25
CA LEU A 130 -11.68 -5.85 1.14
C LEU A 130 -12.87 -5.98 2.12
N PRO A 131 -12.71 -5.77 3.44
CA PRO A 131 -13.84 -5.72 4.38
C PRO A 131 -14.85 -4.62 4.05
N LEU A 132 -14.41 -3.48 3.51
CA LEU A 132 -15.32 -2.43 3.06
C LEU A 132 -16.22 -2.95 1.94
N THR A 133 -15.67 -3.63 0.94
CA THR A 133 -16.47 -4.21 -0.14
C THR A 133 -17.43 -5.26 0.38
N GLN A 134 -16.99 -6.15 1.28
CA GLN A 134 -17.84 -7.17 1.92
C GLN A 134 -19.04 -6.57 2.66
N SER A 135 -18.88 -5.36 3.21
CA SER A 135 -19.94 -4.69 3.95
C SER A 135 -20.98 -3.97 3.08
N CYS A 136 -20.64 -3.60 1.83
CA CYS A 136 -21.49 -2.68 1.05
C CYS A 136 -21.63 -2.99 -0.46
N VAL A 137 -20.96 -4.02 -0.97
CA VAL A 137 -20.98 -4.39 -2.39
C VAL A 137 -21.67 -5.75 -2.56
N PRO A 138 -22.84 -5.83 -3.21
CA PRO A 138 -23.54 -7.08 -3.45
C PRO A 138 -22.94 -7.81 -4.65
N THR A 139 -21.96 -8.68 -4.41
CA THR A 139 -21.30 -9.47 -5.45
C THR A 139 -21.03 -10.90 -4.99
N HIS A 140 -20.73 -11.79 -5.93
CA HIS A 140 -20.50 -13.21 -5.69
C HIS A 140 -19.12 -13.51 -5.09
N ASN A 141 -18.14 -12.62 -5.31
CA ASN A 141 -16.84 -12.65 -4.65
C ASN A 141 -16.28 -11.23 -4.52
N HIS A 142 -15.38 -11.01 -3.57
CA HIS A 142 -14.83 -9.69 -3.28
C HIS A 142 -13.39 -9.51 -3.76
N LYS A 143 -13.00 -10.19 -4.84
CA LYS A 143 -11.70 -9.93 -5.48
C LYS A 143 -11.72 -8.57 -6.18
N LEU A 144 -10.56 -7.91 -6.27
CA LEU A 144 -10.42 -6.56 -6.82
C LEU A 144 -11.10 -6.40 -8.19
N HIS A 145 -10.83 -7.30 -9.14
CA HIS A 145 -11.46 -7.24 -10.47
C HIS A 145 -12.98 -7.30 -10.40
N THR A 146 -13.54 -8.20 -9.59
CA THR A 146 -15.00 -8.35 -9.46
C THR A 146 -15.66 -7.09 -8.92
N VAL A 147 -15.05 -6.45 -7.92
CA VAL A 147 -15.59 -5.23 -7.33
C VAL A 147 -15.36 -4.01 -8.22
N CYS A 148 -14.28 -3.99 -9.01
CA CYS A 148 -14.05 -2.97 -10.04
C CYS A 148 -15.06 -3.07 -11.18
N ASP A 149 -15.32 -4.29 -11.69
CA ASP A 149 -16.35 -4.55 -12.70
C ASP A 149 -17.72 -4.05 -12.22
N TRP A 150 -18.08 -4.37 -10.97
CA TRP A 150 -19.32 -3.90 -10.36
C TRP A 150 -19.37 -2.37 -10.24
N ALA A 151 -18.23 -1.72 -9.97
CA ALA A 151 -18.13 -0.27 -9.86
C ALA A 151 -18.03 0.44 -11.22
N GLY A 152 -17.93 -0.30 -12.34
CA GLY A 152 -17.69 0.27 -13.67
C GLY A 152 -16.27 0.79 -13.87
N ILE A 153 -15.30 0.30 -13.09
CA ILE A 153 -13.88 0.67 -13.16
C ILE A 153 -13.18 -0.32 -14.09
N THR A 154 -12.57 0.19 -15.15
CA THR A 154 -11.76 -0.62 -16.07
C THR A 154 -10.33 -0.70 -15.55
N ILE A 155 -9.75 -1.91 -15.52
CA ILE A 155 -8.36 -2.14 -15.13
C ILE A 155 -7.56 -2.41 -16.40
N ASP A 156 -6.75 -1.44 -16.82
CA ASP A 156 -5.79 -1.64 -17.90
C ASP A 156 -4.55 -2.37 -17.36
N ASN A 157 -4.16 -3.49 -17.99
CA ASN A 157 -3.07 -4.38 -17.55
C ASN A 157 -3.25 -4.93 -16.11
N PRO A 158 -4.30 -5.74 -15.87
CA PRO A 158 -4.52 -6.35 -14.56
C PRO A 158 -3.33 -7.24 -14.16
N HIS A 159 -3.11 -7.38 -12.85
CA HIS A 159 -1.98 -8.13 -12.27
C HIS A 159 -0.61 -7.49 -12.53
N THR A 160 -0.61 -6.16 -12.57
CA THR A 160 0.58 -5.37 -12.28
C THR A 160 0.28 -4.58 -11.02
N ALA A 161 1.25 -4.46 -10.12
CA ALA A 161 1.02 -3.83 -8.83
C ALA A 161 0.52 -2.38 -9.00
N LEU A 162 1.01 -1.66 -10.02
CA LEU A 162 0.56 -0.30 -10.28
C LEU A 162 -0.88 -0.23 -10.81
N ALA A 163 -1.29 -1.14 -11.68
CA ALA A 163 -2.66 -1.16 -12.19
C ALA A 163 -3.66 -1.48 -11.07
N ASP A 164 -3.33 -2.45 -10.23
CA ASP A 164 -4.19 -2.89 -9.13
C ASP A 164 -4.26 -1.82 -8.01
N ALA A 165 -3.14 -1.12 -7.73
CA ALA A 165 -3.14 0.06 -6.87
C ALA A 165 -4.01 1.21 -7.44
N ARG A 166 -3.94 1.48 -8.75
CA ARG A 166 -4.80 2.50 -9.40
C ARG A 166 -6.27 2.12 -9.39
N ALA A 167 -6.59 0.86 -9.62
CA ALA A 167 -7.95 0.36 -9.54
C ALA A 167 -8.51 0.52 -8.12
N THR A 168 -7.71 0.18 -7.11
CA THR A 168 -8.05 0.38 -5.69
C THR A 168 -8.22 1.86 -5.35
N ALA A 169 -7.40 2.75 -5.92
CA ALA A 169 -7.50 4.19 -5.75
C ALA A 169 -8.82 4.75 -6.31
N GLN A 170 -9.25 4.28 -7.48
CA GLN A 170 -10.55 4.64 -8.06
C GLN A 170 -11.73 4.04 -7.28
N LEU A 171 -11.55 2.84 -6.72
CA LEU A 171 -12.57 2.14 -5.96
C LEU A 171 -12.83 2.80 -4.59
N LEU A 172 -11.80 3.34 -3.95
CA LEU A 172 -11.91 3.88 -2.59
C LEU A 172 -13.01 4.96 -2.45
N PRO A 173 -13.07 6.04 -3.25
CA PRO A 173 -14.16 7.03 -3.16
C PRO A 173 -15.55 6.41 -3.34
N VAL A 174 -15.68 5.42 -4.22
CA VAL A 174 -16.94 4.71 -4.49
C VAL A 174 -17.42 3.93 -3.26
N LEU A 175 -16.50 3.29 -2.54
CA LEU A 175 -16.80 2.58 -1.28
C LEU A 175 -17.11 3.54 -0.15
N LEU A 176 -16.34 4.62 -0.02
CA LEU A 176 -16.54 5.64 1.02
C LEU A 176 -17.89 6.35 0.87
N ALA A 177 -18.30 6.68 -0.35
CA ALA A 177 -19.60 7.31 -0.62
C ALA A 177 -20.79 6.41 -0.28
N ARG A 178 -20.63 5.08 -0.45
CA ARG A 178 -21.66 4.10 -0.06
C ARG A 178 -21.73 3.86 1.43
N ARG A 179 -20.63 4.11 2.15
CA ARG A 179 -20.62 4.04 3.61
C ARG A 179 -21.32 5.28 4.16
N HIS A 180 -22.57 5.12 4.60
CA HIS A 180 -23.33 6.17 5.30
C HIS A 180 -22.72 6.64 6.64
N ARG A 181 -21.52 6.15 7.00
CA ARG A 181 -20.78 6.50 8.21
C ARG A 181 -19.33 6.87 7.86
N PRO A 182 -18.83 8.03 8.32
CA PRO A 182 -17.44 8.41 8.10
C PRO A 182 -16.49 7.38 8.73
N LEU A 183 -15.37 7.10 8.06
CA LEU A 183 -14.24 6.41 8.69
C LEU A 183 -13.66 7.34 9.75
N ARG A 184 -13.36 6.79 10.94
CA ARG A 184 -12.78 7.54 12.06
C ARG A 184 -11.56 6.79 12.51
N TRP A 185 -10.39 7.42 12.45
CA TRP A 185 -9.15 6.81 12.90
C TRP A 185 -9.02 6.89 14.42
N GLY A 186 -8.26 5.97 15.02
CA GLY A 186 -7.93 6.02 16.45
C GLY A 186 -6.70 6.89 16.75
N THR A 187 -6.89 7.84 17.68
CA THR A 187 -5.93 8.63 18.48
C THR A 187 -5.02 9.64 17.76
N PRO A 188 -4.94 10.91 18.24
CA PRO A 188 -3.88 11.81 17.82
C PRO A 188 -2.53 11.21 18.19
N LEU A 189 -1.58 11.18 17.26
CA LEU A 189 -0.18 11.06 17.65
C LEU A 189 0.08 12.20 18.65
N ARG A 190 0.33 11.85 19.92
CA ARG A 190 0.98 12.79 20.83
C ARG A 190 2.22 13.32 20.08
N PRO A 191 2.55 14.61 20.15
CA PRO A 191 3.89 15.04 19.81
C PRO A 191 4.82 14.19 20.67
N LEU A 192 5.59 13.28 20.07
CA LEU A 192 6.60 12.54 20.81
C LEU A 192 7.71 13.55 21.15
N GLY A 193 7.52 14.26 22.25
CA GLY A 193 8.62 14.58 23.15
C GLY A 193 9.21 13.24 23.61
N GLY A 194 10.08 12.68 22.78
CA GLY A 194 10.62 11.34 22.95
C GLY A 194 11.40 10.98 21.70
N ARG A 195 12.72 11.18 21.78
CA ARG A 195 13.69 10.92 20.70
C ARG A 195 13.37 9.63 19.95
N LEU A 196 13.04 9.75 18.67
CA LEU A 196 13.16 8.67 17.71
C LEU A 196 14.65 8.29 17.60
N SER A 197 15.09 7.32 18.40
CA SER A 197 16.41 6.70 18.24
C SER A 197 16.33 5.68 17.10
N GLY A 198 16.55 6.17 15.88
CA GLY A 198 16.60 5.39 14.65
C GLY A 198 16.50 6.34 13.47
N ARG A 199 17.64 6.93 13.11
CA ARG A 199 17.75 8.03 12.13
C ARG A 199 17.19 7.63 10.75
N TYR A 200 15.98 8.11 10.44
CA TYR A 200 15.70 8.61 9.09
C TYR A 200 15.95 10.12 9.18
N LEU A 201 16.95 10.62 8.46
CA LEU A 201 17.18 12.06 8.30
C LEU A 201 16.45 12.47 7.03
N PRO A 202 15.35 13.23 7.11
CA PRO A 202 14.71 13.83 5.94
C PRO A 202 15.71 14.77 5.26
N ARG A 203 15.62 14.87 3.93
CA ARG A 203 16.37 15.79 3.09
C ARG A 203 16.37 17.21 3.68
N GLU A 204 17.48 17.64 4.26
CA GLU A 204 17.83 19.05 4.31
C GLU A 204 18.53 19.44 3.00
N THR A 205 18.16 20.62 2.50
CA THR A 205 18.84 21.51 1.55
C THR A 205 18.14 21.63 0.19
N LEU A 206 17.30 22.66 0.06
CA LEU A 206 17.47 23.71 -0.93
C LEU A 206 16.90 25.02 -0.33
N THR A 207 17.80 25.96 -0.08
CA THR A 207 17.55 27.31 0.47
C THR A 207 17.33 28.31 -0.67
N LEU A 208 16.68 29.44 -0.33
CA LEU A 208 16.59 30.75 -1.03
C LEU A 208 15.50 30.82 -2.12
N LEU A 209 14.52 31.74 -2.10
CA LEU A 209 14.28 33.01 -1.40
C LEU A 209 12.83 33.08 -0.89
#